data_AF-X1QDN6-F1
#
_entry.id   AF-X1QDN6-F1
#
_cell.length_a   1.000
_cell.length_b   1.000
_cell.length_c   1.000
_cell.angle_alpha   90.00
_cell.angle_beta   90.00
_cell.angle_gamma   90.00
#
_symmetry.space_group_name_H-M   'P 1'
#
loop_
_entity.id
_entity.type
_entity.pdbx_description
1 polymer ?
#
loop_
_entity_poly.entity_id
_entity_poly.type
_entity_poly.pdbx_seq_one_letter_code
_entity_poly.pdbx_strand_id
1 'polypeptide(L)' 'MAKYLGPRGKVVRRLDYPVFESLKFASPKRNYPPGQHGNTLRRKVSTYGLQLREKQQGRIP' A
#
# COMPACT_ATOMS: atom_id res chain seq x y z
N MET A 1 4.02 20.20 6.13
CA MET A 1 3.13 19.20 5.48
C MET A 1 2.24 18.57 6.53
N ALA A 2 0.97 18.35 6.23
CA ALA A 2 0.07 17.65 7.15
C ALA A 2 0.43 16.14 7.22
N LYS A 3 0.30 15.54 8.41
CA LYS A 3 0.50 14.10 8.62
C LYS A 3 -0.71 13.31 8.10
N TYR A 4 -0.48 12.09 7.61
CA TYR A 4 -1.55 11.18 7.25
C TYR A 4 -2.14 10.52 8.51
N LEU A 5 -3.40 10.83 8.83
CA LEU A 5 -4.14 10.28 9.97
C LEU A 5 -5.17 9.21 9.58
N GLY A 6 -5.14 8.77 8.31
CA GLY A 6 -6.09 7.81 7.78
C GLY A 6 -5.74 6.34 8.10
N PRO A 7 -6.54 5.39 7.58
CA PRO A 7 -6.38 3.97 7.83
C PRO A 7 -5.07 3.41 7.23
N ARG A 8 -4.05 3.26 8.07
CA ARG A 8 -2.70 2.74 7.72
C ARG A 8 -2.71 1.37 7.05
N GLY A 9 -3.60 0.46 7.46
CA GLY A 9 -3.72 -0.87 6.84
C GLY A 9 -4.16 -0.83 5.36
N LYS A 10 -4.89 0.21 4.93
CA LYS A 10 -5.22 0.40 3.50
C LYS A 10 -3.97 0.80 2.71
N VAL A 11 -3.09 1.59 3.30
CA VAL A 11 -1.85 2.04 2.66
C VAL A 11 -0.90 0.87 2.44
N VAL A 12 -0.65 0.06 3.46
CA VAL A 12 0.20 -1.15 3.38
C VAL A 12 -0.30 -2.09 2.29
N ARG A 13 -1.60 -2.41 2.28
CA ARG A 13 -2.20 -3.31 1.28
C ARG A 13 -2.20 -2.75 -0.14
N ARG A 14 -2.15 -1.42 -0.29
CA ARG A 14 -2.09 -0.77 -1.61
C ARG A 14 -0.67 -0.78 -2.17
N LEU A 15 0.34 -0.59 -1.31
CA LEU A 15 1.75 -0.56 -1.68
C LEU A 15 2.41 -1.94 -1.67
N ASP A 16 1.73 -2.94 -1.11
CA ASP A 16 2.21 -4.31 -0.94
C ASP A 16 3.56 -4.38 -0.21
N TYR A 17 3.76 -3.45 0.72
CA TYR A 17 4.98 -3.27 1.48
C TYR A 17 4.65 -2.82 2.91
N PRO A 18 5.30 -3.37 3.94
CA PRO A 18 5.09 -2.96 5.33
C PRO A 18 5.76 -1.61 5.60
N VAL A 19 5.12 -0.53 5.16
CA VAL A 19 5.65 0.85 5.30
C VAL A 19 5.71 1.31 6.76
N PHE A 20 4.89 0.72 7.64
CA PHE A 20 4.87 1.08 9.06
C PHE A 20 5.49 -0.04 9.88
N GLU A 21 6.35 0.30 10.83
CA GLU A 21 7.11 -0.62 11.71
C GLU A 21 6.24 -1.40 12.72
N SER A 22 4.91 -1.28 12.67
CA SER A 22 4.03 -2.00 13.59
C SER A 22 3.83 -3.45 13.15
N LEU A 23 3.98 -4.39 14.11
CA LEU A 23 3.69 -5.82 13.95
C LEU A 23 2.32 -6.12 13.32
N LYS A 24 1.31 -5.27 13.57
CA LYS A 24 -0.03 -5.39 12.99
C LYS A 24 -0.05 -5.26 11.46
N PHE A 25 0.89 -4.49 10.90
CA PHE A 25 0.96 -4.19 9.47
C PHE A 25 2.05 -4.98 8.74
N ALA A 26 2.94 -5.66 9.46
CA ALA A 26 3.95 -6.55 8.88
C ALA A 26 3.31 -7.75 8.14
N SER A 27 2.21 -8.29 8.66
CA SER A 27 1.48 -9.40 8.06
C SER A 27 -0.02 -9.10 7.97
N PRO A 28 -0.49 -8.44 6.90
CA PRO A 28 -1.90 -8.13 6.74
C PRO A 28 -2.73 -9.40 6.54
N LYS A 29 -3.88 -9.52 7.23
CA LYS A 29 -4.82 -10.65 7.06
C LYS A 29 -5.38 -10.80 5.63
N ARG A 30 -5.24 -9.77 4.79
CA ARG A 30 -5.81 -9.71 3.43
C ARG A 30 -4.74 -9.25 2.44
N ASN A 31 -4.26 -10.19 1.61
CA ASN A 31 -3.16 -9.99 0.65
C ASN A 31 -3.64 -9.44 -0.71
N TYR A 32 -4.60 -8.52 -0.69
CA TYR A 32 -5.11 -7.87 -1.90
C TYR A 32 -5.31 -6.38 -1.64
N PRO A 33 -5.24 -5.53 -2.69
CA PRO A 33 -5.47 -4.10 -2.57
C PRO A 33 -6.82 -3.77 -1.92
N PRO A 34 -6.95 -2.62 -1.23
CA PRO A 34 -8.24 -2.19 -0.70
C PRO A 34 -9.21 -1.80 -1.83
N GLY A 35 -10.51 -2.02 -1.62
CA GLY A 35 -11.58 -1.63 -2.54
C GLY A 35 -12.37 -2.82 -3.09
N GLN A 36 -13.50 -2.56 -3.74
CA GLN A 36 -14.41 -3.58 -4.28
C GLN A 36 -13.74 -4.46 -5.34
N HIS A 37 -12.89 -3.87 -6.19
CA HIS A 37 -12.14 -4.61 -7.20
C HIS A 37 -10.83 -5.18 -6.68
N GLY A 38 -10.49 -5.00 -5.40
CA GLY A 38 -9.19 -5.41 -4.86
C GLY A 38 -8.87 -6.90 -5.07
N ASN A 39 -9.88 -7.76 -4.93
CA ASN A 39 -9.70 -9.21 -5.04
C ASN A 39 -9.66 -9.71 -6.50
N THR A 40 -10.35 -9.01 -7.41
CA THR A 40 -10.46 -9.40 -8.82
C THR A 40 -9.44 -8.72 -9.71
N LEU A 41 -8.83 -7.63 -9.26
CA LEU A 41 -7.98 -6.78 -10.09
C LEU A 41 -6.49 -7.18 -10.00
N ARG A 42 -6.05 -8.07 -10.89
CA ARG A 42 -4.64 -8.21 -11.24
C ARG A 42 -4.36 -7.42 -12.53
N ARG A 43 -3.81 -6.21 -12.41
CA ARG A 43 -3.36 -5.41 -13.57
C ARG A 43 -1.84 -5.48 -13.71
N LYS A 44 -1.34 -5.61 -14.95
CA LYS A 44 0.06 -5.33 -15.27
C LYS A 44 0.33 -3.86 -14.93
N VAL A 45 1.34 -3.61 -14.09
CA VAL A 45 1.75 -2.26 -13.72
C VAL A 45 2.70 -1.75 -14.80
N SER A 46 2.50 -0.51 -15.24
CA SER A 46 3.45 0.15 -16.16
C SER A 46 4.76 0.47 -15.46
N THR A 47 5.82 0.73 -16.21
CA THR A 47 7.13 1.15 -15.69
C THR A 47 7.01 2.39 -14.78
N TYR A 48 6.25 3.39 -15.22
CA TYR A 48 5.93 4.57 -14.41
C TYR A 48 5.16 4.22 -13.13
N GLY A 49 4.23 3.27 -13.20
CA GLY A 49 3.48 2.81 -12.04
C GLY A 49 4.36 2.14 -10.98
N LEU A 50 5.43 1.45 -11.40
CA LEU A 50 6.42 0.87 -10.48
C LEU A 50 7.23 1.98 -9.78
N GLN A 51 7.78 2.93 -10.54
CA GLN A 51 8.52 4.08 -9.99
C GLN A 51 7.66 4.91 -9.03
N LEU A 52 6.38 5.10 -9.35
CA LEU A 52 5.46 5.83 -8.49
C LEU A 52 5.22 5.09 -7.16
N ARG A 53 5.19 3.76 -7.15
CA ARG A 53 5.06 2.97 -5.91
C ARG A 53 6.29 3.10 -5.03
N GLU A 54 7.49 2.98 -5.60
CA GLU A 54 8.76 3.16 -4.89
C GLU A 54 8.82 4.56 -4.26
N LYS A 55 8.49 5.59 -5.04
CA LYS A 55 8.39 6.97 -4.53
C LYS A 55 7.40 7.11 -3.37
N GLN A 56 6.28 6.39 -3.42
CA GLN A 56 5.26 6.43 -2.36
C GLN A 56 5.70 5.68 -1.10
N GLN A 57 6.49 4.61 -1.22
CA GLN A 57 7.04 3.89 -0.07
C GLN A 57 7.91 4.81 0.78
N GLY A 58 8.78 5.61 0.18
CA GLY A 58 9.65 6.55 0.92
C GLY A 58 8.96 7.82 1.43
N ARG A 59 7.74 8.13 0.97
CA ARG A 59 7.02 9.36 1.37
C ARG A 59 6.17 9.17 2.63
N ILE A 60 5.72 7.95 2.91
CA ILE A 60 4.77 7.70 3.99
C ILE A 60 5.58 7.33 5.25
N PRO A 61 5.46 8.11 6.34
CA PRO A 61 6.12 7.83 7.61
C PRO A 61 5.36 6.80 8.45
#